data_AF-A0A7S3RLD9-F1
#
_entry.id   AF-A0A7S3RLD9-F1
#
_cell.length_a   1.000
_cell.length_b   1.000
_cell.length_c   1.000
_cell.angle_alpha   90.00
_cell.angle_beta   90.00
_cell.angle_gamma   90.00
#
_symmetry.space_group_name_H-M   'P 1'
#
loop_
_entity.id
_entity.type
_entity.pdbx_description
1 polymer ?
#
loop_
_entity_poly.entity_id
_entity_poly.type
_entity_poly.pdbx_seq_one_letter_code
_entity_poly.pdbx_strand_id
1 'polypeptide(L)'
;KEPAPAPSVAETATEATEQRSRLRMTNGCLDEPLWIAHEAEGGIGPDSQNIKIEPGQSFDFTVYDGLTGTRYWPKMRCNEDGGACGIGESGGPQEVCGIEAGCAPPVDTKFE
;
A
#
# COMPACT_ATOMS: atom_id res chain seq x y z
N LYS A 1 37.27 -4.37 35.31
CA LYS A 1 37.18 -3.47 34.14
C LYS A 1 35.98 -3.95 33.34
N GLU A 2 34.82 -3.38 33.64
CA GLU A 2 33.54 -3.73 33.02
C GLU A 2 33.51 -3.14 31.60
N PRO A 3 32.98 -3.84 30.58
CA PRO A 3 32.82 -3.24 29.26
C PRO A 3 31.67 -2.22 29.32
N ALA A 4 31.88 -1.06 28.70
CA ALA A 4 30.85 -0.03 28.57
C ALA A 4 29.65 -0.56 27.76
N PRO A 5 28.42 -0.10 28.05
CA PRO A 5 27.25 -0.45 27.26
C PRO A 5 27.37 0.09 25.83
N ALA A 6 26.95 -0.71 24.85
CA ALA A 6 26.90 -0.31 23.45
C ALA A 6 25.92 0.86 23.24
N PRO A 7 26.18 1.77 22.29
CA PRO A 7 25.26 2.87 22.01
C PRO A 7 23.95 2.32 21.45
N SER A 8 22.84 2.74 22.05
CA SER A 8 21.49 2.55 21.55
C SER A 8 21.39 3.20 20.18
N VAL A 9 21.09 2.40 19.15
CA VAL A 9 20.70 2.92 17.83
C VAL A 9 19.48 3.81 18.06
N ALA A 10 19.65 5.11 17.86
CA ALA A 10 18.54 6.05 17.86
C ALA A 10 17.71 5.73 16.62
N GLU A 11 16.55 5.14 16.85
CA GLU A 11 15.50 5.01 15.85
C GLU A 11 15.05 6.43 15.52
N THR A 12 15.50 6.95 14.37
CA THR A 12 15.01 8.19 13.80
C THR A 12 13.52 7.98 13.48
N ALA A 13 12.66 8.28 14.45
CA ALA A 13 11.25 8.40 14.23
C ALA A 13 11.04 9.56 13.26
N THR A 14 10.82 9.23 11.99
CA THR A 14 10.24 10.17 11.03
C THR A 14 9.00 10.77 11.68
N GLU A 15 8.94 12.10 11.77
CA GLU A 15 7.81 12.85 12.30
C GLU A 15 6.54 12.35 11.61
N ALA A 16 5.74 11.55 12.31
CA ALA A 16 4.48 11.07 11.78
C ALA A 16 3.59 12.30 11.58
N THR A 17 3.25 12.60 10.32
CA THR A 17 2.32 13.69 10.01
C THR A 17 1.01 13.46 10.77
N GLU A 18 0.30 14.52 11.15
CA GLU A 18 -0.99 14.37 11.83
C GLU A 18 -1.95 13.54 10.96
N GLN A 19 -2.46 12.42 11.47
CA GLN A 19 -3.46 11.60 10.76
C GLN A 19 -4.86 12.15 11.05
N ARG A 20 -5.50 12.68 10.00
CA ARG A 20 -6.88 13.19 10.09
C ARG A 20 -7.91 12.25 9.48
N SER A 21 -7.47 11.25 8.71
CA SER A 21 -8.33 10.19 8.18
C SER A 21 -8.48 9.02 9.16
N ARG A 22 -9.51 8.19 8.94
CA ARG A 22 -9.69 6.95 9.71
C ARG A 22 -8.71 5.84 9.31
N LEU A 23 -8.20 5.87 8.08
CA LEU A 23 -7.27 4.88 7.55
C LEU A 23 -6.05 5.57 6.96
N ARG A 24 -4.88 5.20 7.49
CA ARG A 24 -3.57 5.54 6.97
C ARG A 24 -2.83 4.26 6.65
N MET A 25 -2.23 4.21 5.47
CA MET A 25 -1.30 3.14 5.10
C MET A 25 0.09 3.73 4.95
N THR A 26 1.07 3.08 5.58
CA THR A 26 2.48 3.48 5.51
C THR A 26 3.24 2.40 4.76
N ASN A 27 4.05 2.79 3.78
CA ASN A 27 5.00 1.88 3.16
C ASN A 27 6.19 1.70 4.10
N GLY A 28 6.24 0.55 4.79
CA GLY A 28 7.34 0.18 5.68
C GLY A 28 8.58 -0.39 4.98
N CYS A 29 8.56 -0.54 3.65
CA CYS A 29 9.74 -0.97 2.89
C CYS A 29 10.83 0.12 2.94
N LEU A 30 12.10 -0.31 2.86
CA LEU A 30 13.25 0.60 2.94
C LEU A 30 13.58 1.26 1.60
N ASP A 31 13.33 0.56 0.49
CA ASP A 31 13.85 0.94 -0.84
C ASP A 31 12.89 0.69 -2.01
N GLU A 32 11.82 -0.08 -1.84
CA GLU A 32 10.82 -0.33 -2.89
C GLU A 32 9.51 0.44 -2.66
N PRO A 33 8.95 1.10 -3.70
CA PRO A 33 7.63 1.70 -3.62
C PRO A 33 6.54 0.62 -3.55
N LEU A 34 5.49 0.93 -2.80
CA LEU A 34 4.28 0.13 -2.70
C LEU A 34 3.19 0.79 -3.54
N TRP A 35 2.39 0.00 -4.22
CA TRP A 35 1.16 0.45 -4.88
C TRP A 35 -0.03 -0.18 -4.16
N ILE A 36 -1.00 0.63 -3.76
CA ILE A 36 -2.23 0.13 -3.16
C ILE A 36 -3.33 0.19 -4.20
N ALA A 37 -3.83 -0.99 -4.57
CA ALA A 37 -5.09 -1.11 -5.29
C ALA A 37 -6.23 -1.40 -4.32
N HIS A 38 -7.45 -1.00 -4.70
CA HIS A 38 -8.62 -1.14 -3.85
C HIS A 38 -9.92 -1.32 -4.62
N GLU A 39 -10.93 -1.88 -3.96
CA GLU A 39 -12.29 -2.01 -4.50
C GLU A 39 -13.27 -1.66 -3.39
N ALA A 40 -14.17 -0.72 -3.64
CA ALA A 40 -15.23 -0.32 -2.71
C ALA A 40 -16.58 -0.40 -3.38
N GLU A 41 -17.59 -0.91 -2.67
CA GLU A 41 -18.98 -0.94 -3.13
C GLU A 41 -19.18 -1.55 -4.54
N GLY A 42 -18.30 -2.47 -4.96
CA GLY A 42 -18.31 -3.10 -6.28
C GLY A 42 -17.69 -2.27 -7.42
N GLY A 43 -16.97 -1.20 -7.09
CA GLY A 43 -16.28 -0.32 -8.02
C GLY A 43 -14.97 0.26 -7.47
N ILE A 44 -14.56 1.41 -8.02
CA ILE A 44 -13.37 2.16 -7.59
C ILE A 44 -13.84 3.30 -6.71
N GLY A 45 -13.11 3.54 -5.62
CA GLY A 45 -13.28 4.73 -4.83
C GLY A 45 -13.24 4.46 -3.34
N PRO A 46 -13.36 5.52 -2.53
CA PRO A 46 -13.45 6.93 -2.94
C PRO A 46 -12.17 7.52 -3.56
N ASP A 47 -11.01 6.89 -3.37
CA ASP A 47 -9.73 7.38 -3.87
C ASP A 47 -9.42 6.88 -5.31
N SER A 48 -8.41 7.46 -5.97
CA SER A 48 -7.97 6.96 -7.28
C SER A 48 -7.33 5.59 -7.16
N GLN A 49 -7.51 4.74 -8.17
CA GLN A 49 -6.86 3.44 -8.18
C GLN A 49 -5.34 3.57 -8.22
N ASN A 50 -4.62 2.57 -7.71
CA ASN A 50 -3.16 2.50 -7.77
C ASN A 50 -2.47 3.67 -7.08
N ILE A 51 -2.73 3.82 -5.79
CA ILE A 51 -2.05 4.81 -4.97
C ILE A 51 -0.60 4.36 -4.75
N LYS A 52 0.36 5.10 -5.29
CA LYS A 52 1.78 4.89 -5.02
C LYS A 52 2.17 5.49 -3.67
N ILE A 53 2.84 4.69 -2.86
CA ILE A 53 3.42 5.11 -1.57
C ILE A 53 4.92 4.81 -1.61
N GLU A 54 5.74 5.86 -1.68
CA GLU A 54 7.20 5.74 -1.66
C GLU A 54 7.71 5.20 -0.32
N PRO A 55 8.92 4.62 -0.25
CA PRO A 55 9.51 4.11 0.99
C PRO A 55 9.39 5.09 2.17
N GLY A 56 8.86 4.60 3.30
CA GLY A 56 8.64 5.39 4.53
C GLY A 56 7.52 6.43 4.45
N GLN A 57 6.87 6.62 3.29
CA GLN A 57 5.76 7.55 3.15
C GLN A 57 4.43 6.90 3.57
N SER A 58 3.43 7.75 3.75
CA SER A 58 2.08 7.33 4.12
C SER A 58 1.04 7.98 3.22
N PHE A 59 -0.08 7.30 3.02
CA PHE A 59 -1.28 7.84 2.37
C PHE A 59 -2.51 7.65 3.26
N ASP A 60 -3.32 8.70 3.33
CA ASP A 60 -4.55 8.75 4.11
C ASP A 60 -5.73 8.47 3.19
N PHE A 61 -6.28 7.25 3.27
CA PHE A 61 -7.43 6.85 2.47
C PHE A 61 -8.71 7.48 2.99
N THR A 62 -9.59 7.84 2.06
CA THR A 62 -10.89 8.41 2.37
C THR A 62 -11.80 7.30 2.89
N VAL A 63 -12.35 7.50 4.08
CA VAL A 63 -13.34 6.61 4.70
C VAL A 63 -14.51 7.48 5.14
N TYR A 64 -15.59 7.46 4.36
CA TYR A 64 -16.82 8.20 4.67
C TYR A 64 -17.79 7.35 5.49
N ASP A 65 -18.68 8.02 6.21
CA ASP A 65 -19.74 7.34 6.96
C ASP A 65 -20.72 6.67 6.00
N GLY A 66 -20.99 5.38 6.22
CA GLY A 66 -21.87 4.57 5.37
C GLY A 66 -21.16 3.76 4.29
N LEU A 67 -19.83 3.84 4.17
CA LEU A 67 -19.03 2.94 3.35
C LEU A 67 -19.25 1.49 3.79
N THR A 68 -19.86 0.68 2.91
CA THR A 68 -20.35 -0.66 3.26
C THR A 68 -19.27 -1.74 3.28
N GLY A 69 -18.18 -1.54 2.55
CA GLY A 69 -17.02 -2.41 2.54
C GLY A 69 -16.02 -2.00 1.46
N THR A 70 -14.74 -2.09 1.79
CA THR A 70 -13.64 -1.82 0.88
C THR A 70 -12.54 -2.84 1.08
N ARG A 71 -11.98 -3.34 -0.02
CA ARG A 71 -10.80 -4.19 0.01
C ARG A 71 -9.60 -3.38 -0.43
N TYR A 72 -8.47 -3.57 0.24
CA TYR A 72 -7.19 -3.00 -0.15
C TYR A 72 -6.15 -4.11 -0.30
N TRP A 73 -5.29 -4.01 -1.31
CA TRP A 73 -4.18 -4.95 -1.49
C TRP A 73 -2.91 -4.26 -2.00
N PRO A 74 -1.74 -4.68 -1.48
CA PRO A 74 -0.46 -4.16 -1.92
C PRO A 74 -0.02 -4.81 -3.23
N LYS A 75 0.65 -4.01 -4.05
CA LYS A 75 1.33 -4.40 -5.29
C LYS A 75 2.72 -3.80 -5.31
N MET A 76 3.63 -4.45 -6.04
CA MET A 76 5.02 -4.02 -6.13
C MET A 76 5.58 -4.29 -7.53
N ARG A 77 6.63 -3.54 -7.88
CA ARG A 77 7.35 -3.68 -9.15
C ARG A 77 6.41 -3.51 -10.35
N CYS A 78 5.56 -2.50 -10.24
CA CYS A 78 4.62 -2.06 -11.27
C CYS A 78 5.29 -1.08 -12.23
N ASN A 79 4.64 -0.84 -13.36
CA ASN A 79 4.97 0.28 -14.24
C ASN A 79 4.58 1.63 -13.61
N GLU A 80 4.76 2.72 -14.36
CA GLU A 80 4.52 4.10 -13.88
C GLU A 80 3.06 4.39 -13.54
N ASP A 81 2.10 3.59 -14.04
CA ASP A 81 0.67 3.72 -13.79
C ASP A 81 0.18 2.75 -12.69
N GLY A 82 1.10 1.98 -12.08
CA GLY A 82 0.77 0.98 -11.08
C GLY A 82 0.18 -0.31 -11.63
N GLY A 83 0.23 -0.56 -12.95
CA GLY A 83 -0.16 -1.83 -13.56
C GLY A 83 1.05 -2.71 -13.92
N ALA A 84 0.79 -3.87 -14.52
CA ALA A 84 1.81 -4.84 -14.94
C ALA A 84 2.84 -5.18 -13.83
N CYS A 85 2.37 -5.30 -12.60
CA CYS A 85 3.15 -5.54 -11.40
C CYS A 85 3.67 -6.98 -11.33
N GLY A 86 4.91 -7.14 -10.86
CA GLY A 86 5.46 -8.46 -10.57
C GLY A 86 4.80 -9.15 -9.36
N ILE A 87 4.19 -8.39 -8.46
CA ILE A 87 3.53 -8.89 -7.24
C ILE A 87 2.19 -8.16 -7.07
N GLY A 88 1.13 -8.90 -6.70
CA GLY A 88 -0.11 -8.32 -6.20
C GLY A 88 -1.09 -7.82 -7.26
N GLU A 89 -0.80 -7.99 -8.54
CA GLU A 89 -1.74 -7.73 -9.65
C GLU A 89 -2.90 -8.75 -9.63
N SER A 90 -3.75 -8.72 -8.61
CA SER A 90 -4.85 -9.67 -8.39
C SER A 90 -6.06 -9.48 -9.32
N GLY A 91 -6.04 -8.47 -10.18
CA GLY A 91 -7.21 -8.03 -10.95
C GLY A 91 -8.23 -7.30 -10.06
N GLY A 92 -9.06 -6.48 -10.69
CA GLY A 92 -10.00 -5.57 -10.04
C GLY A 92 -10.42 -4.47 -11.01
N PRO A 93 -11.39 -3.60 -10.65
CA PRO A 93 -11.74 -2.46 -11.49
C PRO A 93 -10.50 -1.60 -11.82
N GLN A 94 -10.27 -1.39 -13.13
CA GLN A 94 -9.10 -0.67 -13.69
C GLN A 94 -7.72 -1.30 -13.47
N GLU A 95 -7.65 -2.53 -12.97
CA GLU A 95 -6.39 -3.29 -12.89
C GLU A 95 -6.10 -3.97 -14.23
N VAL A 96 -4.87 -3.80 -14.74
CA VAL A 96 -4.47 -4.29 -16.06
C VAL A 96 -3.43 -5.39 -15.91
N CYS A 97 -3.93 -6.62 -15.86
CA CYS A 97 -3.07 -7.79 -15.82
C CYS A 97 -2.31 -7.99 -17.15
N GLY A 98 -1.08 -8.50 -17.06
CA GLY A 98 -0.28 -8.80 -18.24
C GLY A 98 -0.96 -9.84 -19.13
N ILE A 99 -0.97 -9.62 -20.45
CA ILE A 99 -1.66 -10.49 -21.41
C ILE A 99 -1.08 -11.91 -21.42
N GLU A 100 0.24 -12.05 -21.24
CA GLU A 100 0.93 -13.35 -21.26
C GLU A 100 1.02 -14.03 -19.89
N ALA A 101 1.30 -13.25 -18.83
CA ALA A 101 1.47 -13.77 -17.48
C ALA A 101 0.15 -13.92 -16.71
N GLY A 102 -0.92 -13.28 -17.18
CA GLY A 102 -2.17 -13.17 -16.44
C GLY A 102 -2.03 -12.27 -15.21
N CYS A 103 -3.04 -12.31 -14.34
CA CYS A 103 -2.98 -11.66 -13.05
C CYS A 103 -1.99 -12.40 -12.15
N ALA A 104 -1.23 -11.67 -11.33
CA ALA A 104 -0.41 -12.28 -10.30
C ALA A 104 -1.30 -13.16 -9.41
N PRO A 105 -0.78 -14.29 -8.89
CA PRO A 105 -1.54 -15.12 -7.96
C PRO A 105 -2.09 -14.25 -6.83
N PRO A 106 -3.26 -14.60 -6.26
CA PRO A 106 -3.87 -13.82 -5.20
C PRO A 106 -2.84 -13.52 -4.12
N VAL A 107 -2.64 -12.25 -3.81
CA VAL A 107 -1.90 -11.91 -2.60
C VAL A 107 -2.79 -12.30 -1.42
N ASP A 108 -2.29 -13.18 -0.55
CA ASP A 108 -2.96 -13.55 0.70
C ASP A 108 -3.04 -12.37 1.69
N THR A 109 -2.35 -11.25 1.37
CA THR A 109 -2.40 -10.00 2.12
C THR A 109 -3.46 -9.07 1.52
N LYS A 110 -4.73 -9.37 1.79
CA LYS A 110 -5.86 -8.47 1.54
C LYS A 110 -6.46 -8.03 2.86
N PHE A 111 -6.77 -6.75 2.97
CA PHE A 111 -7.48 -6.20 4.11
C PHE A 111 -8.89 -5.80 3.66
N GLU A 112 -9.90 -6.23 4.42
CA GLU A 112 -11.33 -5.91 4.20
C GLU A 112 -11.91 -5.17 5.42
#